data_AF-A0A942QGY0-F1
#
_entry.id   AF-A0A942QGY0-F1
#
_cell.length_a   1.000
_cell.length_b   1.000
_cell.length_c   1.000
_cell.angle_alpha   90.00
_cell.angle_beta   90.00
_cell.angle_gamma   90.00
#
_symmetry.space_group_name_H-M   'P 1'
#
loop_
_entity.id
_entity.type
_entity.pdbx_description
1 polymer ?
#
loop_
_entity_poly.entity_id
_entity_poly.type
_entity_poly.pdbx_seq_one_letter_code
_entity_poly.pdbx_strand_id
1 'polypeptide(L)' 'MNETTNISIRIDVQLKKQAKKLFSDLGLNMTTALTIFLRQAVRSQGIPFEISRVRIPIEILTAKVPQNNGL' A
#
# COMPACT_ATOMS: atom_id res chain seq x y z
N MET A 1 -22.03 5.29 20.31
CA MET A 1 -20.91 4.60 20.99
C MET A 1 -19.92 4.18 19.91
N ASN A 2 -18.61 4.42 20.08
CA ASN A 2 -17.61 3.86 19.17
C ASN A 2 -17.39 2.39 19.56
N GLU A 3 -18.19 1.50 18.99
CA GLU A 3 -18.01 0.06 19.16
C GLU A 3 -16.72 -0.38 18.46
N THR A 4 -15.86 -1.08 19.21
CA THR A 4 -14.64 -1.69 18.69
C THR A 4 -14.78 -3.19 18.69
N THR A 5 -14.30 -3.85 17.65
CA THR A 5 -14.23 -5.31 17.57
C THR A 5 -12.81 -5.77 17.30
N ASN A 6 -12.49 -6.99 17.75
CA ASN A 6 -11.18 -7.58 17.56
C ASN A 6 -11.11 -8.30 16.21
N ILE A 7 -9.98 -8.14 15.51
CA ILE A 7 -9.70 -8.83 14.24
C ILE A 7 -8.47 -9.72 14.43
N SER A 8 -8.60 -11.01 14.14
CA SER A 8 -7.51 -11.99 14.15
C SER A 8 -7.10 -12.36 12.72
N ILE A 9 -5.85 -12.05 12.35
CA ILE A 9 -5.33 -12.27 10.99
C ILE A 9 -4.13 -13.22 11.06
N ARG A 10 -4.14 -14.27 10.24
CA ARG A 10 -2.96 -15.11 10.00
C ARG A 10 -2.13 -14.49 8.87
N ILE A 11 -0.86 -14.27 9.14
CA ILE A 11 0.08 -13.66 8.20
C ILE A 11 1.42 -14.38 8.31
N ASP A 12 2.14 -14.46 7.20
CA ASP A 12 3.51 -14.94 7.20
C ASP A 12 4.40 -14.10 8.16
N VAL A 13 5.32 -14.79 8.83
CA VAL A 13 6.18 -14.18 9.85
C VAL A 13 7.12 -13.13 9.28
N GLN A 14 7.64 -13.35 8.07
CA GLN A 14 8.55 -12.41 7.43
C GLN A 14 7.79 -11.19 6.92
N LEU A 15 6.62 -11.41 6.31
CA LEU A 15 5.75 -10.32 5.89
C LEU A 15 5.35 -9.43 7.07
N LYS A 16 5.01 -10.02 8.23
CA LYS A 16 4.72 -9.26 9.46
C LYS A 16 5.91 -8.41 9.92
N LYS A 17 7.13 -8.96 9.88
CA LYS A 17 8.36 -8.23 10.25
C LYS A 17 8.61 -7.05 9.32
N GLN A 18 8.50 -7.27 8.01
CA GLN A 18 8.69 -6.24 7.00
C GLN A 18 7.66 -5.11 7.15
N ALA A 19 6.38 -5.46 7.27
CA ALA A 19 5.30 -4.48 7.48
C ALA A 19 5.50 -3.68 8.78
N LYS A 20 5.86 -4.34 9.88
CA LYS A 20 6.12 -3.66 11.16
C LYS A 20 7.27 -2.67 11.05
N LYS A 21 8.37 -3.04 10.37
CA LYS A 21 9.50 -2.14 10.15
C LYS A 21 9.07 -0.94 9.31
N LEU A 22 8.45 -1.19 8.15
CA LEU A 22 7.97 -0.14 7.25
C LEU A 22 7.08 0.87 7.96
N PHE A 23 6.05 0.40 8.67
CA PHE A 23 5.13 1.32 9.34
C PHE A 23 5.80 2.05 10.51
N SER A 24 6.70 1.40 11.24
CA SER A 24 7.49 2.09 12.28
C SER A 24 8.35 3.20 11.70
N ASP A 25 8.99 2.98 10.55
CA ASP A 25 9.78 4.00 9.85
C ASP A 25 8.89 5.19 9.39
N LEU A 26 7.60 4.93 9.15
CA LEU A 26 6.58 5.94 8.83
C LEU A 26 5.90 6.56 10.07
N GLY A 27 6.31 6.20 11.30
CA GLY A 27 5.69 6.69 12.54
C GLY A 27 4.32 6.07 12.86
N LEU A 28 4.01 4.91 12.30
CA LEU A 28 2.74 4.20 12.44
C LEU A 28 2.92 2.84 13.13
N ASN A 29 1.95 2.44 13.94
CA ASN A 29 1.84 1.05 14.39
C ASN A 29 0.95 0.24 13.42
N MET A 30 1.00 -1.09 13.54
CA MET A 30 0.22 -2.00 12.68
C MET A 30 -1.29 -1.73 12.72
N THR A 31 -1.84 -1.44 13.90
CA THR A 31 -3.27 -1.16 14.07
C THR A 31 -3.66 0.10 13.31
N THR A 32 -2.91 1.19 13.46
CA THR A 32 -3.15 2.44 12.76
C THR A 32 -3.07 2.26 11.25
N ALA A 33 -2.03 1.57 10.75
CA ALA A 33 -1.88 1.30 9.32
C ALA A 33 -3.05 0.49 8.75
N LEU A 34 -3.48 -0.56 9.46
CA LEU A 34 -4.63 -1.38 9.05
C LEU A 34 -5.95 -0.60 9.11
N THR A 35 -6.14 0.25 10.12
CA THR A 35 -7.32 1.12 10.19
C THR A 35 -7.37 2.10 9.03
N ILE A 36 -6.23 2.70 8.65
CA ILE A 36 -6.15 3.57 7.46
C ILE A 36 -6.54 2.79 6.20
N PHE A 37 -5.98 1.59 6.02
CA PHE A 37 -6.32 0.72 4.89
C PHE A 37 -7.82 0.44 4.80
N LEU A 38 -8.44 0.01 5.90
CA LEU A 38 -9.88 -0.30 5.95
C LEU A 38 -10.73 0.95 5.66
N ARG A 39 -10.40 2.10 6.25
CA ARG A 39 -11.11 3.36 6.00
C ARG A 39 -10.99 3.79 4.54
N GLN A 40 -9.82 3.62 3.94
CA GLN A 40 -9.61 3.96 2.54
C GLN A 40 -10.44 3.03 1.63
N ALA A 41 -10.44 1.72 1.90
CA ALA A 41 -11.22 0.76 1.14
C ALA A 41 -12.73 1.05 1.19
N VAL A 42 -13.25 1.39 2.37
CA VAL A 42 -14.64 1.81 2.56
C VAL A 42 -14.91 3.12 1.82
N ARG A 43 -14.02 4.11 1.92
CA ARG A 43 -14.20 5.40 1.24
C ARG A 43 -14.23 5.27 -0.28
N SER A 44 -13.39 4.40 -0.85
CA SER A 44 -13.31 4.19 -2.31
C SER A 44 -14.25 3.12 -2.84
N GLN A 45 -15.00 2.41 -1.97
CA GLN A 45 -15.81 1.24 -2.35
C GLN A 45 -15.01 0.22 -3.19
N GLY A 46 -13.76 -0.05 -2.77
CA GLY A 46 -12.83 -0.87 -3.55
C GLY A 46 -11.52 -1.13 -2.80
N ILE A 47 -10.58 -1.84 -3.46
CA ILE A 47 -9.26 -2.09 -2.88
C ILE A 47 -8.40 -0.82 -3.01
N PRO A 48 -7.79 -0.33 -1.92
CA PRO A 48 -7.09 0.96 -1.90
C PRO A 48 -5.64 0.85 -2.39
N PHE A 49 -5.45 0.09 -3.47
CA PHE A 49 -4.24 -0.02 -4.25
C PHE A 49 -4.59 -0.65 -5.61
N GLU A 50 -3.76 -0.40 -6.62
CA GLU A 50 -3.93 -1.01 -7.93
C GLU A 50 -3.69 -2.52 -7.86
N ILE A 51 -4.61 -3.32 -8.40
CA ILE A 51 -4.47 -4.77 -8.49
C ILE A 51 -3.84 -5.10 -9.84
N SER A 52 -2.52 -5.30 -9.86
CA SER A 52 -1.77 -5.58 -11.08
C SER A 52 -0.90 -6.83 -10.93
N ARG A 53 -0.84 -7.67 -11.98
CA ARG A 53 -0.01 -8.89 -12.01
C ARG A 53 1.50 -8.60 -12.18
N VAL A 54 1.88 -7.34 -12.44
CA VAL A 54 3.25 -6.95 -12.81
C VAL A 54 3.83 -5.97 -11.80
N ARG A 55 4.98 -6.37 -11.25
CA ARG A 55 5.90 -5.56 -10.46
C ARG A 55 6.54 -4.54 -11.39
N ILE A 56 6.08 -3.30 -11.42
CA ILE A 56 6.77 -2.24 -12.18
C ILE A 56 7.76 -1.55 -11.22
N PRO A 57 9.08 -1.64 -11.45
CA PRO A 57 10.04 -0.73 -10.84
C PRO A 57 9.74 0.69 -11.34
N ILE A 58 9.75 1.68 -10.45
CA ILE A 58 9.39 3.08 -10.74
C ILE A 58 10.24 3.72 -11.86
N GLU A 59 11.34 3.09 -12.30
CA GLU A 59 12.24 3.63 -13.33
C GLU A 59 11.70 3.68 -14.76
N ILE A 60 10.61 2.99 -15.12
CA ILE A 60 10.17 2.88 -16.53
C ILE A 60 9.18 3.99 -16.95
N LEU A 61 8.59 4.74 -16.00
CA LEU A 61 7.59 5.77 -16.32
C LEU A 61 8.20 7.08 -16.84
N THR A 62 9.51 7.29 -16.71
CA THR A 62 10.19 8.52 -17.15
C THR A 62 11.00 8.35 -18.44
N ALA A 63 11.15 7.12 -18.95
CA ALA A 63 12.06 6.81 -20.06
C ALA A 63 11.37 6.67 -21.43
N LYS A 64 10.37 7.51 -21.75
CA LYS A 64 9.90 7.63 -23.14
C LYS A 64 9.22 8.97 -23.49
N VAL A 65 9.96 10.07 -23.46
CA VAL A 65 9.76 11.14 -24.46
C VAL A 65 11.10 11.80 -24.81
N PRO A 66 11.95 11.21 -25.66
CA PRO A 66 12.79 12.04 -26.50
C PRO A 66 11.90 12.66 -27.59
N GLN A 67 11.62 13.95 -27.46
CA GLN A 67 11.16 14.81 -28.56
C GLN A 67 12.29 14.82 -29.61
N ASN A 68 12.24 13.97 -30.64
CA ASN A 68 13.08 14.21 -31.80
C ASN A 68 12.27 14.93 -32.87
N ASN A 69 12.52 16.23 -32.92
CA ASN A 69 11.90 17.20 -33.79
C ASN A 69 12.83 17.43 -34.99
N GLY A 70 12.45 16.94 -36.18
CA GLY A 70 12.90 17.46 -37.46
C GLY A 70 14.16 16.83 -38.11
N LEU A 71 13.93 16.46 -39.38
CA LEU A 71 14.86 16.17 -40.49
C LEU A 71 15.64 14.85 -40.45
#